data_AF-A0A383VP14-F1
#
_entry.id   AF-A0A383VP14-F1
#
_cell.length_a   1.000
_cell.length_b   1.000
_cell.length_c   1.000
_cell.angle_alpha   90.00
_cell.angle_beta   90.00
_cell.angle_gamma   90.00
#
_symmetry.space_group_name_H-M   'P 1'
#
loop_
_entity.id
_entity.type
_entity.pdbx_description
1 polymer ?
#
loop_
_entity_poly.entity_id
_entity_poly.type
_entity_poly.pdbx_seq_one_letter_code
_entity_poly.pdbx_strand_id
1 'polypeptide(L)'
;MQLQHLRGCWGCKTGSRQFNVQHAQLRPASRATAVAVQAAAGKEVKLFYRSNWGSGRVHGSVQGGDWKDYELSMVTSAPGKWLSATINLNGSSSSKVPAVEFVVTDGGSHWDKPPEGGNYVITTPGTYTLRNGSLSQLPAASPPAVMLVSDLDGTMVGDDAATAAFKEWWENEGLLRGGLLVYNTGRALDSFKQLLADKAHCLAHPDVLISAVGTKVYNFTPKNGWQEDKGWAGQLDVGWRVEAVREAAYAALANVSKDSMHFRPPDEQNDHKVTCGVNVGVLQKVLDQLQSSLDAARVQANIIVSGTGDWRFLDLVPIRAGKLQALEYVRASHRYPLSSTVACGDSGNDILMLSGRNLAIVVGNAQPDLVQWLEQHVSDESPLPGKQRLLRSKGNEAYGILEGLEYFGLK
;
A
#
# COMPACT_ATOMS: atom_id res chain seq x y z
N MET A 1 -23.55 -1.43 -65.76
CA MET A 1 -22.95 -0.09 -65.57
C MET A 1 -23.73 0.61 -64.46
N GLN A 2 -23.63 0.24 -63.18
CA GLN A 2 -22.54 0.47 -62.20
C GLN A 2 -22.08 1.93 -62.08
N LEU A 3 -22.65 2.60 -61.08
CA LEU A 3 -22.20 3.87 -60.48
C LEU A 3 -21.24 3.54 -59.33
N GLN A 4 -20.02 4.08 -59.39
CA GLN A 4 -19.05 4.04 -58.28
C GLN A 4 -18.82 5.47 -57.76
N HIS A 5 -19.06 5.64 -56.46
CA HIS A 5 -18.74 6.84 -55.69
C HIS A 5 -17.31 6.79 -55.17
N LEU A 6 -16.67 7.97 -55.22
CA LEU A 6 -15.37 8.33 -54.67
C LEU A 6 -15.26 8.00 -53.17
N ARG A 7 -14.20 7.27 -52.78
CA ARG A 7 -13.68 7.24 -51.41
C ARG A 7 -12.28 7.85 -51.39
N GLY A 8 -12.16 9.01 -50.75
CA GLY A 8 -10.89 9.68 -50.48
C GLY A 8 -10.25 9.15 -49.20
N CYS A 9 -8.94 8.90 -49.29
CA CYS A 9 -8.05 8.52 -48.20
C CYS A 9 -7.97 9.60 -47.10
N TRP A 10 -8.16 9.20 -45.84
CA TRP A 10 -7.61 9.88 -44.65
C TRP A 10 -7.05 8.81 -43.72
N GLY A 11 -5.75 8.55 -43.84
CA GLY A 11 -4.99 7.74 -42.89
C GLY A 11 -4.24 8.66 -41.94
N CYS A 12 -4.85 8.99 -40.80
CA CYS A 12 -4.16 9.66 -39.70
C CYS A 12 -3.45 8.59 -38.86
N LYS A 13 -2.14 8.44 -39.06
CA LYS A 13 -1.28 7.60 -38.21
C LYS A 13 -0.97 8.37 -36.92
N THR A 14 -1.69 8.08 -35.84
CA THR A 14 -1.28 8.46 -34.48
C THR A 14 -0.17 7.50 -34.04
N GLY A 15 1.09 7.95 -34.17
CA GLY A 15 2.23 7.22 -33.63
C GLY A 15 2.32 7.40 -32.13
N SER A 16 1.90 6.40 -31.35
CA SER A 16 2.24 6.28 -29.94
C SER A 16 3.74 6.00 -29.82
N ARG A 17 4.52 7.00 -29.39
CA ARG A 17 5.92 6.78 -29.01
C ARG A 17 5.94 6.11 -27.63
N GLN A 18 6.44 4.88 -27.59
CA GLN A 18 6.77 4.17 -26.36
C GLN A 18 7.80 4.97 -25.55
N PHE A 19 7.47 5.26 -24.30
CA PHE A 19 8.43 5.79 -23.33
C PHE A 19 9.40 4.69 -22.94
N ASN A 20 10.69 4.92 -23.19
CA ASN A 20 11.75 3.96 -22.88
C ASN A 20 12.12 4.09 -21.40
N VAL A 21 11.62 3.17 -20.56
CA VAL A 21 11.92 3.15 -19.12
C VAL A 21 13.24 2.40 -18.91
N GLN A 22 14.34 3.14 -18.70
CA GLN A 22 15.57 2.55 -18.19
C GLN A 22 15.43 2.33 -16.69
N HIS A 23 15.37 1.07 -16.24
CA HIS A 23 15.38 0.71 -14.84
C HIS A 23 16.76 1.01 -14.21
N ALA A 24 16.85 2.07 -13.40
CA ALA A 24 18.00 2.32 -12.55
C ALA A 24 18.01 1.31 -11.39
N GLN A 25 19.07 0.51 -11.28
CA GLN A 25 19.28 -0.38 -10.13
C GLN A 25 19.53 0.44 -8.85
N LEU A 26 18.58 0.43 -7.93
CA LEU A 26 18.71 1.05 -6.60
C LEU A 26 19.67 0.21 -5.74
N ARG A 27 20.71 0.84 -5.19
CA ARG A 27 21.60 0.24 -4.17
C ARG A 27 20.90 0.26 -2.80
N PRO A 28 21.09 -0.76 -1.95
CA PRO A 28 20.39 -0.85 -0.67
C PRO A 28 20.82 0.28 0.29
N ALA A 29 19.83 0.96 0.87
CA ALA A 29 20.03 1.96 1.93
C ALA A 29 20.38 1.29 3.27
N SER A 30 21.22 1.98 4.04
CA SER A 30 21.79 1.52 5.32
C SER A 30 20.75 1.38 6.44
N ARG A 31 20.91 0.30 7.22
CA ARG A 31 20.18 -0.13 8.43
C ARG A 31 19.37 0.95 9.16
N ALA A 32 18.07 0.99 8.87
CA ALA A 32 17.06 1.30 9.87
C ALA A 32 16.69 0.02 10.62
N THR A 33 16.54 0.11 11.94
CA THR A 33 16.26 -1.01 12.85
C THR A 33 14.93 -1.66 12.50
N ALA A 34 15.01 -2.82 11.87
CA ALA A 34 13.88 -3.60 11.38
C ALA A 34 13.21 -4.36 12.52
N VAL A 35 11.88 -4.26 12.61
CA VAL A 35 11.06 -5.33 13.18
C VAL A 35 10.75 -6.26 12.01
N ALA A 36 11.48 -7.38 11.92
CA ALA A 36 11.22 -8.38 10.92
C ALA A 36 9.88 -9.08 11.22
N VAL A 37 8.93 -9.01 10.30
CA VAL A 37 7.83 -9.99 10.25
C VAL A 37 8.33 -11.18 9.42
N GLN A 38 9.31 -11.89 9.98
CA GLN A 38 9.52 -13.29 9.66
C GLN A 38 8.94 -14.04 10.84
N ALA A 39 7.93 -14.89 10.60
CA ALA A 39 7.52 -15.86 11.60
C ALA A 39 8.79 -16.59 12.06
N ALA A 40 9.23 -16.37 13.30
CA ALA A 40 10.37 -17.07 13.84
C ALA A 40 9.92 -18.51 14.03
N ALA A 41 10.15 -19.34 13.01
CA ALA A 41 9.83 -20.75 13.05
C ALA A 41 10.57 -21.39 14.23
N GLY A 42 9.85 -21.61 15.32
CA GLY A 42 10.21 -22.53 16.39
C GLY A 42 10.59 -21.96 17.76
N LYS A 43 10.60 -20.63 18.00
CA LYS A 43 11.02 -20.06 19.30
C LYS A 43 10.21 -18.88 19.84
N GLU A 44 9.10 -18.51 19.21
CA GLU A 44 8.27 -17.40 19.70
C GLU A 44 6.80 -17.76 19.73
N VAL A 45 6.08 -17.08 20.62
CA VAL A 45 4.62 -17.02 20.65
C VAL A 45 4.23 -15.60 20.30
N LYS A 46 3.43 -15.43 19.24
CA LYS A 46 2.79 -14.16 18.91
C LYS A 46 1.33 -14.23 19.32
N LEU A 47 0.94 -13.47 20.33
CA LEU A 47 -0.44 -13.41 20.81
C LEU A 47 -1.12 -12.16 20.27
N PHE A 48 -2.27 -12.34 19.63
CA PHE A 48 -3.22 -11.28 19.32
C PHE A 48 -4.39 -11.36 20.30
N TYR A 49 -4.60 -10.31 21.08
CA TYR A 49 -5.66 -10.24 22.09
C TYR A 49 -6.73 -9.24 21.65
N ARG A 50 -7.98 -9.71 21.52
CA ARG A 50 -9.12 -8.87 21.14
C ARG A 50 -9.72 -8.23 22.39
N SER A 51 -9.57 -6.92 22.52
CA SER A 51 -10.08 -6.18 23.67
C SER A 51 -10.30 -4.71 23.32
N ASN A 52 -11.17 -4.05 24.09
CA ASN A 52 -11.39 -2.60 24.04
C ASN A 52 -10.43 -1.82 24.94
N TRP A 53 -9.47 -2.49 25.59
CA TRP A 53 -8.48 -1.84 26.43
C TRP A 53 -7.48 -1.04 25.58
N GLY A 54 -7.14 0.17 26.03
CA GLY A 54 -6.12 1.01 25.36
C GLY A 54 -4.68 0.50 25.55
N SER A 55 -4.45 -0.31 26.59
CA SER A 55 -3.21 -1.00 26.90
C SER A 55 -3.51 -2.26 27.71
N GLY A 56 -2.56 -3.19 27.78
CA GLY A 56 -2.68 -4.35 28.64
C GLY A 56 -1.37 -5.08 28.78
N ARG A 57 -1.36 -6.13 29.60
CA ARG A 57 -0.19 -6.99 29.80
C ARG A 57 -0.63 -8.43 29.80
N VAL A 58 0.16 -9.28 29.16
CA VAL A 58 0.14 -10.72 29.44
C VAL A 58 0.95 -10.92 30.70
N HIS A 59 0.33 -11.32 31.79
CA HIS A 59 1.03 -11.75 33.00
C HIS A 59 1.19 -13.27 32.90
N GLY A 60 2.41 -13.77 32.74
CA GLY A 60 2.61 -15.17 32.41
C GLY A 60 3.99 -15.74 32.74
N SER A 61 4.04 -17.06 32.85
CA SER A 61 5.25 -17.87 32.98
C SER A 61 5.60 -18.49 31.63
N VAL A 62 6.88 -18.38 31.24
CA VAL A 62 7.43 -19.07 30.05
C VAL A 62 8.17 -20.31 30.51
N GLN A 63 7.76 -21.47 29.99
CA GLN A 63 8.41 -22.76 30.26
C GLN A 63 8.59 -23.07 31.76
N GLY A 64 7.62 -22.67 32.59
CA GLY A 64 7.64 -22.91 34.04
C GLY A 64 8.61 -22.02 34.84
N GLY A 65 9.14 -20.96 34.23
CA GLY A 65 9.93 -19.95 34.93
C GLY A 65 9.09 -18.97 35.75
N ASP A 66 9.72 -17.89 36.21
CA ASP A 66 9.04 -16.84 36.98
C ASP A 66 7.95 -16.15 36.18
N TRP A 67 6.86 -15.79 36.87
CA TRP A 67 5.78 -14.98 36.31
C TRP A 67 6.25 -13.55 36.11
N LYS A 68 6.01 -13.02 34.91
CA LYS A 68 6.34 -11.64 34.56
C LYS A 68 5.37 -11.08 33.54
N ASP A 69 5.43 -9.76 33.37
CA ASP A 69 4.58 -9.03 32.44
C ASP A 69 5.23 -8.94 31.06
N TYR A 70 4.42 -9.15 30.02
CA TYR A 70 4.74 -8.87 28.63
C TYR A 70 3.73 -7.84 28.11
N GLU A 71 4.25 -6.70 27.66
CA GLU A 71 3.42 -5.57 27.21
C GLU A 71 2.59 -5.94 25.97
N LEU A 72 1.31 -5.60 26.00
CA LEU A 72 0.42 -5.68 24.85
C LEU A 72 0.37 -4.32 24.15
N SER A 73 0.82 -4.31 22.89
CA SER A 73 0.85 -3.11 22.04
C SER A 73 -0.32 -3.10 21.06
N MET A 74 -0.95 -1.95 20.86
CA MET A 74 -1.98 -1.77 19.83
C MET A 74 -1.45 -2.15 18.43
N VAL A 75 -2.24 -2.93 17.69
CA VAL A 75 -1.93 -3.29 16.30
C VAL A 75 -2.31 -2.13 15.37
N THR A 76 -1.35 -1.65 14.58
CA THR A 76 -1.43 -0.46 13.71
C THR A 76 -2.60 -0.49 12.74
N SER A 77 -2.82 -1.61 12.06
CA SER A 77 -3.84 -1.77 11.03
C SER A 77 -5.21 -2.22 11.53
N ALA A 78 -5.37 -2.37 12.85
CA ALA A 78 -6.65 -2.60 13.51
C ALA A 78 -6.69 -1.90 14.89
N PRO A 79 -6.53 -0.57 14.94
CA PRO A 79 -6.43 0.16 16.20
C PRO A 79 -7.72 0.00 17.02
N GLY A 80 -7.57 -0.27 18.31
CA GLY A 80 -8.69 -0.50 19.23
C GLY A 80 -9.42 -1.84 19.07
N LYS A 81 -8.97 -2.71 18.15
CA LYS A 81 -9.53 -4.08 18.00
C LYS A 81 -8.58 -5.16 18.50
N TRP A 82 -7.30 -5.05 18.14
CA TRP A 82 -6.28 -6.01 18.53
C TRP A 82 -5.16 -5.33 19.29
N LEU A 83 -4.81 -5.93 20.42
CA LEU A 83 -3.49 -5.77 21.04
C LEU A 83 -2.62 -6.96 20.67
N SER A 84 -1.31 -6.81 20.68
CA SER A 84 -0.39 -7.91 20.40
C SER A 84 0.84 -7.91 21.30
N ALA A 85 1.33 -9.10 21.60
CA ALA A 85 2.59 -9.34 22.29
C ALA A 85 3.38 -10.44 21.59
N THR A 86 4.70 -10.28 21.55
CA THR A 86 5.64 -11.34 21.13
C THR A 86 6.40 -11.82 22.36
N ILE A 87 6.29 -13.11 22.66
CA ILE A 87 6.90 -13.77 23.80
C ILE A 87 7.97 -14.72 23.27
N ASN A 88 9.23 -14.44 23.60
CA ASN A 88 10.37 -15.26 23.22
C ASN A 88 10.51 -16.46 24.17
N LEU A 89 10.75 -17.64 23.59
CA LEU A 89 10.97 -18.89 24.33
C LEU A 89 12.47 -19.16 24.49
N ASN A 90 12.88 -19.63 25.68
CA ASN A 90 14.29 -19.74 26.05
C ASN A 90 14.96 -21.07 25.61
N GLY A 91 14.23 -22.03 25.04
CA GLY A 91 14.75 -23.34 24.64
C GLY A 91 13.68 -24.27 24.06
N SER A 92 14.02 -25.54 23.80
CA SER A 92 13.04 -26.55 23.34
C SER A 92 12.04 -26.86 24.46
N SER A 93 10.74 -26.70 24.20
CA SER A 93 9.71 -27.07 25.18
C SER A 93 9.78 -28.58 25.46
N SER A 94 9.85 -28.97 26.73
CA SER A 94 9.58 -30.35 27.11
C SER A 94 8.07 -30.61 27.04
N SER A 95 7.64 -31.82 26.68
CA SER A 95 6.21 -32.17 26.58
C SER A 95 5.41 -32.07 27.88
N LYS A 96 6.08 -31.86 29.02
CA LYS A 96 5.48 -31.79 30.36
C LYS A 96 5.24 -30.37 30.86
N VAL A 97 5.82 -29.35 30.22
CA VAL A 97 5.72 -27.95 30.66
C VAL A 97 5.20 -27.11 29.50
N PRO A 98 4.12 -26.32 29.69
CA PRO A 98 3.63 -25.41 28.66
C PRO A 98 4.72 -24.47 28.14
N ALA A 99 4.61 -24.06 26.88
CA ALA A 99 5.46 -23.00 26.35
C ALA A 99 5.18 -21.68 27.07
N VAL A 100 3.90 -21.35 27.26
CA VAL A 100 3.45 -20.18 28.02
C VAL A 100 2.20 -20.53 28.81
N GLU A 101 2.19 -20.18 30.09
CA GLU A 101 1.00 -20.16 30.94
C GLU A 101 0.73 -18.71 31.35
N PHE A 102 -0.50 -18.20 31.19
CA PHE A 102 -0.75 -16.77 31.39
C PHE A 102 -2.19 -16.39 31.70
N VAL A 103 -2.37 -15.16 32.15
CA VAL A 103 -3.63 -14.40 32.19
C VAL A 103 -3.39 -13.02 31.58
N VAL A 104 -4.45 -12.30 31.24
CA VAL A 104 -4.32 -10.96 30.64
C VAL A 104 -4.92 -9.91 31.58
N THR A 105 -4.27 -8.75 31.72
CA THR A 105 -4.73 -7.65 32.59
C THR A 105 -4.65 -6.31 31.88
N ASP A 106 -5.56 -5.38 32.23
CA ASP A 106 -5.52 -3.99 31.77
C ASP A 106 -4.43 -3.16 32.47
N GLY A 107 -3.75 -3.75 33.44
CA GLY A 107 -2.78 -3.08 34.31
C GLY A 107 -3.39 -2.49 35.58
N GLY A 108 -4.72 -2.54 35.71
CA GLY A 108 -5.48 -2.12 36.89
C GLY A 108 -6.15 -3.31 37.57
N SER A 109 -7.46 -3.21 37.80
CA SER A 109 -8.24 -4.21 38.53
C SER A 109 -8.86 -5.29 37.63
N HIS A 110 -8.78 -5.17 36.30
CA HIS A 110 -9.43 -6.11 35.39
C HIS A 110 -8.46 -7.22 34.96
N TRP A 111 -8.97 -8.44 35.00
CA TRP A 111 -8.27 -9.65 34.62
C TRP A 111 -9.15 -10.48 33.70
N ASP A 112 -8.59 -10.89 32.59
CA ASP A 112 -9.18 -11.84 31.65
C ASP A 112 -8.55 -13.22 31.90
N LYS A 113 -9.41 -14.20 32.18
CA LYS A 113 -9.09 -15.58 32.52
C LYS A 113 -10.00 -16.53 31.74
N PRO A 114 -9.59 -17.79 31.53
CA PRO A 114 -10.45 -18.79 30.93
C PRO A 114 -11.80 -18.90 31.66
N PRO A 115 -12.95 -19.02 30.95
CA PRO A 115 -14.26 -19.18 31.57
C PRO A 115 -14.36 -20.39 32.50
N GLU A 116 -13.64 -21.46 32.21
CA GLU A 116 -13.53 -22.68 33.00
C GLU A 116 -12.65 -22.55 34.26
N GLY A 117 -11.99 -21.40 34.46
CA GLY A 117 -11.04 -21.16 35.54
C GLY A 117 -9.59 -21.55 35.19
N GLY A 118 -8.65 -21.18 36.06
CA GLY A 118 -7.22 -21.38 35.82
C GLY A 118 -6.58 -20.30 34.94
N ASN A 119 -5.62 -20.71 34.12
CA ASN A 119 -4.79 -19.85 33.27
C ASN A 119 -4.88 -20.31 31.81
N TYR A 120 -4.67 -19.39 30.87
CA TYR A 120 -4.49 -19.74 29.47
C TYR A 120 -3.18 -20.50 29.28
N VAL A 121 -3.18 -21.50 28.39
CA VAL A 121 -2.03 -22.38 28.16
C VAL A 121 -1.72 -22.47 26.67
N ILE A 122 -0.49 -22.15 26.30
CA ILE A 122 0.08 -22.35 24.97
C ILE A 122 1.16 -23.43 25.07
N THR A 123 1.03 -24.48 24.28
CA THR A 123 1.92 -25.65 24.34
C THR A 123 3.00 -25.64 23.27
N THR A 124 2.79 -24.95 22.15
CA THR A 124 3.74 -24.90 21.02
C THR A 124 4.00 -23.46 20.57
N PRO A 125 5.18 -23.17 19.98
CA PRO A 125 5.43 -21.87 19.34
C PRO A 125 4.44 -21.62 18.20
N GLY A 126 4.11 -20.36 17.95
CA GLY A 126 3.23 -19.98 16.85
C GLY A 126 2.44 -18.71 17.12
N THR A 127 1.49 -18.44 16.23
CA THR A 127 0.59 -17.28 16.34
C THR A 127 -0.74 -17.72 16.93
N TYR A 128 -1.23 -16.98 17.91
CA TYR A 128 -2.45 -17.27 18.64
C TYR A 128 -3.36 -16.05 18.68
N THR A 129 -4.67 -16.29 18.71
CA THR A 129 -5.69 -15.29 19.02
C THR A 129 -6.33 -15.62 20.35
N LEU A 130 -6.59 -14.59 21.16
CA LEU A 130 -7.40 -14.66 22.36
C LEU A 130 -8.56 -13.69 22.22
N ARG A 131 -9.79 -14.22 22.27
CA ARG A 131 -11.02 -13.43 22.17
C ARG A 131 -12.10 -14.04 23.05
N ASN A 132 -12.73 -13.23 23.89
CA ASN A 132 -13.89 -13.62 24.70
C ASN A 132 -13.63 -14.92 25.50
N GLY A 133 -12.48 -15.02 26.17
CA GLY A 133 -12.14 -16.23 26.94
C GLY A 133 -11.61 -17.40 26.11
N SER A 134 -11.56 -17.30 24.79
CA SER A 134 -11.16 -18.41 23.90
C SER A 134 -9.81 -18.16 23.25
N LEU A 135 -8.85 -19.06 23.54
CA LEU A 135 -7.52 -19.09 22.95
C LEU A 135 -7.51 -20.06 21.76
N SER A 136 -7.02 -19.61 20.61
CA SER A 136 -6.94 -20.42 19.39
C SER A 136 -5.62 -20.19 18.66
N GLN A 137 -5.01 -21.27 18.15
CA GLN A 137 -3.81 -21.18 17.31
C GLN A 137 -4.19 -20.91 15.86
N LEU A 138 -3.49 -20.00 15.19
CA LEU A 138 -3.61 -19.86 13.74
C LEU A 138 -3.03 -21.10 13.05
N PRO A 139 -3.69 -21.67 12.03
CA PRO A 139 -3.20 -22.86 11.33
C PRO A 139 -1.80 -22.67 10.77
N ALA A 140 -0.93 -23.68 10.93
CA ALA A 140 0.40 -23.67 10.34
C ALA A 140 0.38 -23.64 8.79
N ALA A 141 -0.70 -24.15 8.18
CA ALA A 141 -0.93 -24.17 6.73
C ALA A 141 -1.72 -22.95 6.22
N SER A 142 -1.73 -21.84 6.97
CA SER A 142 -2.37 -20.61 6.51
C SER A 142 -1.70 -20.02 5.26
N PRO A 143 -2.45 -19.27 4.42
CA PRO A 143 -1.87 -18.45 3.36
C PRO A 143 -0.70 -17.60 3.88
N PRO A 144 0.34 -17.35 3.06
CA PRO A 144 1.46 -16.52 3.48
C PRO A 144 1.01 -15.09 3.78
N ALA A 145 1.78 -14.38 4.60
CA ALA A 145 1.61 -12.95 4.84
C ALA A 145 1.59 -12.17 3.53
N VAL A 146 0.63 -11.25 3.36
CA VAL A 146 0.49 -10.43 2.15
C VAL A 146 0.78 -8.96 2.44
N MET A 147 1.59 -8.35 1.59
CA MET A 147 1.64 -6.89 1.47
C MET A 147 0.67 -6.47 0.37
N LEU A 148 -0.44 -5.85 0.77
CA LEU A 148 -1.44 -5.33 -0.16
C LEU A 148 -1.21 -3.84 -0.36
N VAL A 149 -1.05 -3.42 -1.61
CA VAL A 149 -0.86 -2.02 -1.99
C VAL A 149 -2.00 -1.61 -2.91
N SER A 150 -2.90 -0.76 -2.42
CA SER A 150 -4.11 -0.41 -3.16
C SER A 150 -4.16 1.07 -3.45
N ASP A 151 -4.60 1.44 -4.66
CA ASP A 151 -5.22 2.75 -4.84
C ASP A 151 -6.49 2.85 -3.97
N LEU A 152 -6.98 4.08 -3.77
CA LEU A 152 -8.16 4.34 -2.95
C LEU A 152 -9.40 4.52 -3.82
N ASP A 153 -9.46 5.59 -4.60
CA ASP A 153 -10.69 6.07 -5.22
C ASP A 153 -11.05 5.24 -6.45
N GLY A 154 -12.17 4.50 -6.39
CA GLY A 154 -12.55 3.56 -7.44
C GLY A 154 -11.87 2.18 -7.33
N THR A 155 -11.03 1.98 -6.31
CA THR A 155 -10.34 0.70 -6.06
C THR A 155 -10.66 0.15 -4.67
N MET A 156 -10.18 0.77 -3.59
CA MET A 156 -10.51 0.35 -2.21
C MET A 156 -11.80 1.02 -1.70
N VAL A 157 -12.08 2.24 -2.18
CA VAL A 157 -13.17 3.12 -1.74
C VAL A 157 -14.07 3.47 -2.93
N GLY A 158 -15.38 3.30 -2.74
CA GLY A 158 -16.44 3.67 -3.67
C GLY A 158 -17.78 3.15 -3.15
N ASP A 159 -17.84 1.84 -2.95
CA ASP A 159 -18.88 1.05 -2.32
C ASP A 159 -18.47 0.72 -0.88
N ASP A 160 -19.23 1.25 0.08
CA ASP A 160 -18.98 1.07 1.50
C ASP A 160 -19.18 -0.38 1.96
N ALA A 161 -20.06 -1.15 1.30
CA ALA A 161 -20.24 -2.56 1.61
C ALA A 161 -19.03 -3.38 1.16
N ALA A 162 -18.50 -3.11 -0.04
CA ALA A 162 -17.27 -3.73 -0.53
C ALA A 162 -16.07 -3.41 0.37
N THR A 163 -15.93 -2.13 0.72
CA THR A 163 -14.87 -1.63 1.61
C THR A 163 -14.95 -2.31 2.98
N ALA A 164 -16.15 -2.41 3.55
CA ALA A 164 -16.39 -3.07 4.83
C ALA A 164 -16.09 -4.57 4.79
N ALA A 165 -16.45 -5.26 3.71
CA ALA A 165 -16.12 -6.68 3.53
C ALA A 165 -14.60 -6.90 3.48
N PHE A 166 -13.86 -6.03 2.78
CA PHE A 166 -12.40 -6.08 2.80
C PHE A 166 -11.84 -5.85 4.21
N LYS A 167 -12.34 -4.84 4.92
CA LYS A 167 -11.91 -4.55 6.30
C LYS A 167 -12.15 -5.73 7.23
N GLU A 168 -13.32 -6.35 7.15
CA GLU A 168 -13.66 -7.52 7.96
C GLU A 168 -12.67 -8.66 7.73
N TRP A 169 -12.40 -9.00 6.47
CA TRP A 169 -11.39 -10.01 6.13
C TRP A 169 -9.99 -9.59 6.62
N TRP A 170 -9.57 -8.35 6.34
CA TRP A 170 -8.24 -7.87 6.71
C TRP A 170 -7.99 -7.99 8.22
N GLU A 171 -8.92 -7.50 9.05
CA GLU A 171 -8.75 -7.45 10.50
C GLU A 171 -8.90 -8.82 11.19
N ASN A 172 -9.62 -9.77 10.60
CA ASN A 172 -9.82 -11.09 11.19
C ASN A 172 -8.91 -12.16 10.60
N GLU A 173 -8.22 -11.88 9.49
CA GLU A 173 -7.41 -12.87 8.78
C GLU A 173 -6.09 -12.32 8.25
N GLY A 174 -6.14 -11.36 7.32
CA GLY A 174 -4.96 -10.85 6.61
C GLY A 174 -3.89 -10.30 7.58
N LEU A 175 -4.33 -9.46 8.51
CA LEU A 175 -3.51 -8.88 9.57
C LEU A 175 -2.89 -9.92 10.50
N LEU A 176 -3.69 -10.89 10.94
CA LEU A 176 -3.26 -11.87 11.95
C LEU A 176 -2.17 -12.80 11.41
N ARG A 177 -2.13 -12.99 10.09
CA ARG A 177 -1.07 -13.72 9.38
C ARG A 177 0.18 -12.87 9.09
N GLY A 178 0.23 -11.66 9.61
CA GLY A 178 1.34 -10.73 9.41
C GLY A 178 1.21 -9.93 8.12
N GLY A 179 0.00 -9.63 7.65
CA GLY A 179 -0.20 -8.76 6.49
C GLY A 179 0.26 -7.30 6.73
N LEU A 180 0.62 -6.61 5.65
CA LEU A 180 0.93 -5.19 5.63
C LEU A 180 -0.02 -4.48 4.67
N LEU A 181 -0.83 -3.55 5.18
CA LEU A 181 -1.77 -2.78 4.36
C LEU A 181 -1.16 -1.44 3.98
N VAL A 182 -1.07 -1.18 2.68
CA VAL A 182 -0.53 0.05 2.13
C VAL A 182 -1.55 0.70 1.20
N TYR A 183 -1.84 1.97 1.44
CA TYR A 183 -2.60 2.78 0.47
C TYR A 183 -1.64 3.62 -0.38
N ASN A 184 -1.85 3.61 -1.69
CA ASN A 184 -1.00 4.28 -2.68
C ASN A 184 -1.83 5.22 -3.55
N THR A 185 -1.95 6.46 -3.11
CA THR A 185 -2.95 7.41 -3.61
C THR A 185 -2.31 8.71 -4.10
N GLY A 186 -3.02 9.41 -4.99
CA GLY A 186 -2.70 10.80 -5.35
C GLY A 186 -3.00 11.82 -4.25
N ARG A 187 -3.82 11.46 -3.24
CA ARG A 187 -4.21 12.36 -2.15
C ARG A 187 -3.00 12.84 -1.33
N ALA A 188 -3.09 14.07 -0.83
CA ALA A 188 -2.21 14.56 0.23
C ALA A 188 -2.58 13.92 1.58
N LEU A 189 -1.67 13.99 2.56
CA LEU A 189 -1.84 13.35 3.87
C LEU A 189 -3.13 13.79 4.58
N ASP A 190 -3.44 15.09 4.57
CA ASP A 190 -4.62 15.59 5.30
C ASP A 190 -5.94 15.23 4.60
N SER A 191 -5.96 15.23 3.27
CA SER A 191 -7.11 14.69 2.50
C SER A 191 -7.32 13.20 2.78
N PHE A 192 -6.23 12.43 2.89
CA PHE A 192 -6.30 11.02 3.26
C PHE A 192 -6.81 10.82 4.71
N LYS A 193 -6.31 11.59 5.68
CA LYS A 193 -6.78 11.52 7.07
C LYS A 193 -8.27 11.83 7.18
N GLN A 194 -8.75 12.83 6.44
CA GLN A 194 -10.17 13.16 6.41
C GLN A 194 -10.99 11.99 5.85
N LEU A 195 -10.57 11.42 4.71
CA LEU A 195 -11.23 10.24 4.15
C LEU A 195 -11.26 9.06 5.13
N LEU A 196 -10.14 8.80 5.81
CA LEU A 196 -10.04 7.73 6.80
C LEU A 196 -10.98 7.96 7.99
N ALA A 197 -11.15 9.22 8.43
CA ALA A 197 -12.10 9.57 9.47
C ALA A 197 -13.56 9.41 9.02
N ASP A 198 -13.90 9.93 7.84
CA ASP A 198 -15.26 9.87 7.27
C ASP A 198 -15.71 8.41 7.02
N LYS A 199 -14.75 7.57 6.60
CA LYS A 199 -14.96 6.15 6.30
C LYS A 199 -14.52 5.22 7.45
N ALA A 200 -14.33 5.73 8.67
CA ALA A 200 -13.83 4.94 9.80
C ALA A 200 -14.69 3.69 10.12
N HIS A 201 -15.98 3.71 9.74
CA HIS A 201 -16.88 2.58 9.88
C HIS A 201 -16.54 1.41 8.94
N CYS A 202 -16.16 1.67 7.68
CA CYS A 202 -15.95 0.64 6.66
C CYS A 202 -14.49 0.48 6.20
N LEU A 203 -13.65 1.52 6.26
CA LEU A 203 -12.27 1.50 5.78
C LEU A 203 -11.32 0.93 6.84
N ALA A 204 -10.44 0.02 6.42
CA ALA A 204 -9.38 -0.51 7.26
C ALA A 204 -8.30 0.55 7.49
N HIS A 205 -7.71 0.58 8.67
CA HIS A 205 -6.58 1.47 8.91
C HIS A 205 -5.33 0.87 8.24
N PRO A 206 -4.63 1.58 7.35
CA PRO A 206 -3.39 1.07 6.76
C PRO A 206 -2.21 1.18 7.72
N ASP A 207 -1.17 0.38 7.47
CA ASP A 207 0.12 0.48 8.17
C ASP A 207 1.01 1.57 7.54
N VAL A 208 0.93 1.71 6.21
CA VAL A 208 1.74 2.65 5.43
C VAL A 208 0.85 3.42 4.45
N LEU A 209 1.13 4.71 4.28
CA LEU A 209 0.53 5.55 3.26
C LEU A 209 1.61 6.00 2.29
N ILE A 210 1.48 5.64 1.03
CA ILE A 210 2.15 6.27 -0.09
C ILE A 210 1.19 7.36 -0.60
N SER A 211 1.58 8.62 -0.49
CA SER A 211 0.73 9.78 -0.80
C SER A 211 1.34 10.65 -1.89
N ALA A 212 0.55 11.58 -2.42
CA ALA A 212 0.98 12.56 -3.41
C ALA A 212 1.73 11.90 -4.59
N VAL A 213 1.15 10.81 -5.12
CA VAL A 213 1.65 10.08 -6.29
C VAL A 213 3.04 9.47 -6.07
N GLY A 214 3.32 9.04 -4.84
CA GLY A 214 4.60 8.41 -4.48
C GLY A 214 5.72 9.39 -4.13
N THR A 215 5.40 10.67 -3.90
CA THR A 215 6.41 11.65 -3.42
C THR A 215 6.56 11.65 -1.90
N LYS A 216 5.61 11.04 -1.18
CA LYS A 216 5.66 10.91 0.27
C LYS A 216 5.31 9.48 0.69
N VAL A 217 6.02 8.98 1.69
CA VAL A 217 5.73 7.70 2.36
C VAL A 217 5.59 8.01 3.84
N TYR A 218 4.50 7.56 4.45
CA TYR A 218 4.25 7.73 5.88
C TYR A 218 4.02 6.37 6.54
N ASN A 219 4.64 6.16 7.69
CA ASN A 219 4.40 5.01 8.54
C ASN A 219 3.48 5.42 9.70
N PHE A 220 2.45 4.61 9.97
CA PHE A 220 1.58 4.85 11.12
C PHE A 220 2.07 4.11 12.36
N THR A 221 2.02 4.78 13.51
CA THR A 221 2.17 4.12 14.81
C THR A 221 1.08 4.65 15.76
N PRO A 222 0.48 3.83 16.64
CA PRO A 222 -0.53 4.31 17.58
C PRO A 222 0.00 5.41 18.51
N LYS A 223 1.30 5.39 18.80
CA LYS A 223 1.96 6.34 19.71
C LYS A 223 2.19 7.72 19.09
N ASN A 224 2.68 7.78 17.85
CA ASN A 224 3.11 9.02 17.22
C ASN A 224 2.25 9.44 16.01
N GLY A 225 1.22 8.64 15.67
CA GLY A 225 0.44 8.83 14.45
C GLY A 225 1.26 8.62 13.18
N TRP A 226 0.91 9.39 12.14
CA TRP A 226 1.54 9.39 10.82
C TRP A 226 2.91 10.07 10.85
N GLN A 227 3.97 9.34 10.52
CA GLN A 227 5.34 9.84 10.46
C GLN A 227 5.91 9.69 9.05
N GLU A 228 6.43 10.79 8.49
CA GLU A 228 7.09 10.74 7.18
C GLU A 228 8.37 9.91 7.23
N ASP A 229 8.54 9.04 6.23
CA ASP A 229 9.73 8.22 6.05
C ASP A 229 10.89 9.07 5.51
N LYS A 230 11.81 9.41 6.40
CA LYS A 230 13.00 10.20 6.07
C LYS A 230 13.94 9.49 5.09
N GLY A 231 13.95 8.16 5.09
CA GLY A 231 14.76 7.37 4.17
C GLY A 231 14.26 7.52 2.73
N TRP A 232 12.94 7.49 2.55
CA TRP A 232 12.31 7.76 1.25
C TRP A 232 12.54 9.21 0.79
N ALA A 233 12.26 10.19 1.66
CA ALA A 233 12.46 11.60 1.34
C ALA A 233 13.91 11.88 0.88
N GLY A 234 14.91 11.33 1.59
CA GLY A 234 16.31 11.48 1.21
C GLY A 234 16.69 10.82 -0.12
N GLN A 235 15.96 9.78 -0.57
CA GLN A 235 16.19 9.20 -1.90
C GLN A 235 15.71 10.11 -3.02
N LEU A 236 14.66 10.89 -2.76
CA LEU A 236 14.05 11.82 -3.70
C LEU A 236 14.85 13.11 -3.88
N ASP A 237 15.64 13.50 -2.88
CA ASP A 237 16.53 14.68 -2.96
C ASP A 237 17.61 14.53 -4.04
N VAL A 238 17.98 13.30 -4.39
CA VAL A 238 19.10 13.04 -5.31
C VAL A 238 18.75 13.49 -6.73
N GLY A 239 19.39 14.58 -7.17
CA GLY A 239 19.20 15.14 -8.51
C GLY A 239 17.93 15.99 -8.67
N TRP A 240 17.18 16.19 -7.58
CA TRP A 240 15.99 17.00 -7.54
C TRP A 240 16.30 18.47 -7.22
N ARG A 241 15.66 19.39 -7.94
CA ARG A 241 15.79 20.84 -7.75
C ARG A 241 14.43 21.50 -7.93
N VAL A 242 13.64 21.53 -6.86
CA VAL A 242 12.24 22.02 -6.89
C VAL A 242 12.12 23.42 -7.48
N GLU A 243 13.04 24.33 -7.18
CA GLU A 243 12.98 25.70 -7.72
C GLU A 243 13.14 25.73 -9.24
N ALA A 244 14.07 24.95 -9.81
CA ALA A 244 14.22 24.85 -11.26
C ALA A 244 12.98 24.24 -11.94
N VAL A 245 12.27 23.33 -11.25
CA VAL A 245 11.01 22.73 -11.73
C VAL A 245 9.87 23.74 -11.68
N ARG A 246 9.79 24.55 -10.61
CA ARG A 246 8.83 25.66 -10.51
C ARG A 246 9.06 26.68 -11.61
N GLU A 247 10.31 27.07 -11.87
CA GLU A 247 10.66 27.98 -12.96
C GLU A 247 10.27 27.40 -14.33
N ALA A 248 10.49 26.10 -14.56
CA ALA A 248 10.03 25.42 -15.77
C ALA A 248 8.50 25.50 -15.93
N ALA A 249 7.74 25.29 -14.85
CA ALA A 249 6.28 25.40 -14.84
C ALA A 249 5.79 26.84 -15.06
N TYR A 250 6.46 27.84 -14.49
CA TYR A 250 6.17 29.25 -14.75
C TYR A 250 6.42 29.62 -16.22
N ALA A 251 7.52 29.15 -16.81
CA ALA A 251 7.82 29.37 -18.22
C ALA A 251 6.77 28.71 -19.13
N ALA A 252 6.33 27.49 -18.80
CA ALA A 252 5.25 26.83 -19.52
C ALA A 252 3.93 27.61 -19.42
N LEU A 253 3.57 28.07 -18.21
CA LEU A 253 2.40 28.90 -17.99
C LEU A 253 2.46 30.22 -18.77
N ALA A 254 3.61 30.89 -18.85
CA ALA A 254 3.78 32.14 -19.59
C ALA A 254 3.60 31.97 -21.11
N ASN A 255 3.86 30.78 -21.64
CA ASN A 255 3.70 30.44 -23.06
C ASN A 255 2.26 30.03 -23.44
N VAL A 256 1.36 29.95 -22.45
CA VAL A 256 -0.07 29.67 -22.62
C VAL A 256 -0.89 30.71 -21.84
N SER A 257 -2.22 30.61 -21.87
CA SER A 257 -3.08 31.48 -21.05
C SER A 257 -3.34 30.86 -19.67
N LYS A 258 -3.64 31.71 -18.67
CA LYS A 258 -4.12 31.26 -17.35
C LYS A 258 -5.45 30.49 -17.42
N ASP A 259 -6.20 30.67 -18.49
CA ASP A 259 -7.42 29.90 -18.76
C ASP A 259 -7.13 28.47 -19.27
N SER A 260 -5.87 28.20 -19.65
CA SER A 260 -5.43 26.92 -20.21
C SER A 260 -4.47 26.16 -19.30
N MET A 261 -3.85 26.83 -18.32
CA MET A 261 -2.96 26.22 -17.33
C MET A 261 -2.98 27.01 -16.02
N HIS A 262 -2.88 26.31 -14.91
CA HIS A 262 -2.74 26.91 -13.58
C HIS A 262 -1.95 26.00 -12.64
N PHE A 263 -1.26 26.60 -11.68
CA PHE A 263 -0.76 25.84 -10.54
C PHE A 263 -1.94 25.32 -9.72
N ARG A 264 -1.83 24.09 -9.21
CA ARG A 264 -2.77 23.56 -8.23
C ARG A 264 -2.59 24.25 -6.87
N PRO A 265 -3.62 24.22 -6.00
CA PRO A 265 -3.58 24.81 -4.68
C PRO A 265 -2.33 24.42 -3.85
N PRO A 266 -1.87 25.28 -2.91
CA PRO A 266 -0.64 25.04 -2.15
C PRO A 266 -0.60 23.71 -1.38
N ASP A 267 -1.75 23.22 -0.93
CA ASP A 267 -1.91 21.94 -0.21
C ASP A 267 -1.69 20.70 -1.08
N GLU A 268 -1.72 20.85 -2.42
CA GLU A 268 -1.35 19.79 -3.36
C GLU A 268 0.14 19.83 -3.76
N GLN A 269 0.86 20.89 -3.40
CA GLN A 269 2.30 21.05 -3.64
C GLN A 269 3.11 20.46 -2.49
N ASN A 270 4.34 20.00 -2.75
CA ASN A 270 5.28 19.65 -1.68
C ASN A 270 6.75 19.79 -2.15
N ASP A 271 7.71 19.54 -1.26
CA ASP A 271 9.15 19.70 -1.54
C ASP A 271 9.65 18.83 -2.71
N HIS A 272 8.95 17.74 -3.02
CA HIS A 272 9.24 16.78 -4.09
C HIS A 272 8.13 16.73 -5.16
N LYS A 273 7.22 17.71 -5.20
CA LYS A 273 6.13 17.75 -6.17
C LYS A 273 5.75 19.17 -6.54
N VAL A 274 5.77 19.46 -7.84
CA VAL A 274 5.10 20.63 -8.43
C VAL A 274 3.94 20.12 -9.26
N THR A 275 2.72 20.60 -9.02
CA THR A 275 1.53 20.13 -9.75
C THR A 275 0.73 21.25 -10.38
N CYS A 276 0.28 21.02 -11.61
CA CYS A 276 -0.45 21.97 -12.45
C CYS A 276 -1.71 21.34 -13.04
N GLY A 277 -2.77 22.12 -13.19
CA GLY A 277 -3.88 21.79 -14.08
C GLY A 277 -3.60 22.34 -15.48
N VAL A 278 -3.83 21.53 -16.52
CA VAL A 278 -3.59 21.90 -17.92
C VAL A 278 -4.75 21.45 -18.79
N ASN A 279 -5.29 22.34 -19.62
CA ASN A 279 -6.31 22.01 -20.59
C ASN A 279 -5.74 21.12 -21.71
N VAL A 280 -6.49 20.11 -22.13
CA VAL A 280 -6.07 19.14 -23.15
C VAL A 280 -5.67 19.77 -24.48
N GLY A 281 -6.26 20.92 -24.84
CA GLY A 281 -5.96 21.63 -26.09
C GLY A 281 -4.54 22.21 -26.16
N VAL A 282 -3.89 22.45 -25.02
CA VAL A 282 -2.50 22.95 -24.94
C VAL A 282 -1.53 21.95 -24.31
N LEU A 283 -2.01 20.78 -23.91
CA LEU A 283 -1.26 19.80 -23.13
C LEU A 283 0.10 19.44 -23.76
N GLN A 284 0.12 19.09 -25.05
CA GLN A 284 1.37 18.70 -25.71
C GLN A 284 2.39 19.84 -25.74
N LYS A 285 1.94 21.07 -26.02
CA LYS A 285 2.80 22.27 -26.01
C LYS A 285 3.40 22.51 -24.63
N VAL A 286 2.61 22.34 -23.57
CA VAL A 286 3.07 22.47 -22.18
C VAL A 286 4.08 21.37 -21.84
N LEU A 287 3.82 20.11 -22.20
CA LEU A 287 4.74 19.00 -21.98
C LEU A 287 6.08 19.20 -22.68
N ASP A 288 6.07 19.61 -23.95
CA ASP A 288 7.30 19.87 -24.73
C ASP A 288 8.14 20.99 -24.11
N GLN A 289 7.48 22.06 -23.64
CA GLN A 289 8.13 23.17 -22.95
C GLN A 289 8.72 22.75 -21.60
N LEU A 290 7.96 22.01 -20.80
CA LEU A 290 8.42 21.50 -19.50
C LEU A 290 9.64 20.61 -19.70
N GLN A 291 9.58 19.64 -20.61
CA GLN A 291 10.68 18.74 -20.91
C GLN A 291 11.93 19.51 -21.33
N SER A 292 11.79 20.46 -22.26
CA SER A 292 12.90 21.29 -22.74
C SER A 292 13.55 22.10 -21.61
N SER A 293 12.73 22.71 -20.75
CA SER A 293 13.22 23.50 -19.61
C SER A 293 13.93 22.63 -18.57
N LEU A 294 13.37 21.45 -18.25
CA LEU A 294 13.96 20.51 -17.30
C LEU A 294 15.29 19.94 -17.80
N ASP A 295 15.37 19.61 -19.09
CA ASP A 295 16.58 19.12 -19.74
C ASP A 295 17.69 20.19 -19.76
N ALA A 296 17.33 21.42 -20.13
CA ALA A 296 18.26 22.55 -20.11
C ALA A 296 18.79 22.84 -18.69
N ALA A 297 17.92 22.72 -17.69
CA ALA A 297 18.29 22.85 -16.29
C ALA A 297 19.08 21.62 -15.77
N ARG A 298 19.08 20.48 -16.48
CA ARG A 298 19.63 19.17 -16.08
C ARG A 298 18.94 18.57 -14.85
N VAL A 299 17.63 18.77 -14.72
CA VAL A 299 16.84 18.23 -13.61
C VAL A 299 16.29 16.87 -13.99
N GLN A 300 16.54 15.85 -13.16
CA GLN A 300 16.00 14.51 -13.39
C GLN A 300 14.61 14.42 -12.78
N ALA A 301 13.58 14.63 -13.60
CA ALA A 301 12.19 14.62 -13.19
C ALA A 301 11.34 13.71 -14.09
N ASN A 302 10.26 13.17 -13.52
CA ASN A 302 9.15 12.58 -14.25
C ASN A 302 8.00 13.59 -14.32
N ILE A 303 7.24 13.57 -15.42
CA ILE A 303 5.96 14.27 -15.54
C ILE A 303 4.87 13.22 -15.58
N ILE A 304 4.09 13.12 -14.51
CA ILE A 304 2.96 12.17 -14.42
C ILE A 304 1.70 12.91 -14.84
N VAL A 305 1.02 12.38 -15.86
CA VAL A 305 -0.23 12.94 -16.39
C VAL A 305 -1.40 12.12 -15.85
N SER A 306 -2.39 12.78 -15.26
CA SER A 306 -3.62 12.13 -14.79
C SER A 306 -4.86 12.98 -15.04
N GLY A 307 -6.05 12.42 -14.78
CA GLY A 307 -7.34 13.09 -14.97
C GLY A 307 -8.04 12.73 -16.29
N THR A 308 -9.32 13.11 -16.39
CA THR A 308 -10.21 12.83 -17.51
C THR A 308 -10.90 14.11 -18.00
N GLY A 309 -11.61 14.04 -19.13
CA GLY A 309 -12.31 15.21 -19.69
C GLY A 309 -11.37 16.23 -20.34
N ASP A 310 -11.66 17.53 -20.18
CA ASP A 310 -10.95 18.63 -20.85
C ASP A 310 -9.69 19.11 -20.10
N TRP A 311 -9.45 18.60 -18.89
CA TRP A 311 -8.31 18.99 -18.07
C TRP A 311 -7.48 17.76 -17.67
N ARG A 312 -6.18 17.97 -17.52
CA ARG A 312 -5.23 17.00 -16.97
C ARG A 312 -4.48 17.62 -15.81
N PHE A 313 -4.11 16.80 -14.84
CA PHE A 313 -3.15 17.15 -13.81
C PHE A 313 -1.76 16.70 -14.25
N LEU A 314 -0.80 17.60 -14.16
CA LEU A 314 0.61 17.34 -14.39
C LEU A 314 1.34 17.39 -13.05
N ASP A 315 1.73 16.22 -12.53
CA ASP A 315 2.59 16.12 -11.36
C ASP A 315 4.05 15.98 -11.82
N LEU A 316 4.83 17.04 -11.61
CA LEU A 316 6.28 17.05 -11.82
C LEU A 316 6.95 16.58 -10.54
N VAL A 317 7.64 15.45 -10.61
CA VAL A 317 8.22 14.74 -9.46
C VAL A 317 9.65 14.31 -9.76
N PRO A 318 10.50 14.02 -8.76
CA PRO A 318 11.81 13.42 -8.99
C PRO A 318 11.74 12.19 -9.89
N ILE A 319 12.77 11.92 -10.69
CA ILE A 319 12.85 10.72 -11.54
C ILE A 319 12.69 9.41 -10.75
N ARG A 320 13.02 9.46 -9.45
CA ARG A 320 12.94 8.33 -8.51
C ARG A 320 11.59 8.21 -7.80
N ALA A 321 10.73 9.22 -7.92
CA ALA A 321 9.39 9.19 -7.35
C ALA A 321 8.42 8.48 -8.30
N GLY A 322 7.27 8.13 -7.76
CA GLY A 322 6.18 7.45 -8.47
C GLY A 322 5.58 6.33 -7.64
N LYS A 323 4.35 5.95 -7.97
CA LYS A 323 3.61 4.90 -7.25
C LYS A 323 4.38 3.59 -7.19
N LEU A 324 5.04 3.18 -8.29
CA LEU A 324 5.82 1.94 -8.34
C LEU A 324 7.09 2.01 -7.49
N GLN A 325 7.85 3.10 -7.60
CA GLN A 325 9.13 3.24 -6.91
C GLN A 325 8.92 3.29 -5.39
N ALA A 326 7.87 4.01 -4.94
CA ALA A 326 7.49 4.02 -3.53
C ALA A 326 6.98 2.65 -3.06
N LEU A 327 6.19 1.93 -3.87
CA LEU A 327 5.77 0.56 -3.58
C LEU A 327 7.00 -0.35 -3.37
N GLU A 328 7.96 -0.32 -4.29
CA GLU A 328 9.17 -1.14 -4.21
C GLU A 328 10.04 -0.77 -3.00
N TYR A 329 10.10 0.51 -2.63
CA TYR A 329 10.77 0.96 -1.41
C TYR A 329 10.12 0.37 -0.15
N VAL A 330 8.79 0.45 -0.03
CA VAL A 330 8.05 -0.11 1.11
C VAL A 330 8.21 -1.64 1.12
N ARG A 331 8.09 -2.30 -0.03
CA ARG A 331 8.27 -3.75 -0.14
C ARG A 331 9.65 -4.20 0.33
N ALA A 332 10.69 -3.52 -0.13
CA ALA A 332 12.07 -3.84 0.23
C ALA A 332 12.36 -3.57 1.72
N SER A 333 11.87 -2.47 2.27
CA SER A 333 12.06 -2.11 3.69
C SER A 333 11.35 -3.08 4.64
N HIS A 334 10.17 -3.57 4.25
CA HIS A 334 9.40 -4.57 5.00
C HIS A 334 9.71 -6.03 4.63
N ARG A 335 10.57 -6.25 3.61
CA ARG A 335 11.07 -7.56 3.16
C ARG A 335 10.00 -8.52 2.64
N TYR A 336 8.96 -8.00 1.99
CA TYR A 336 7.98 -8.86 1.32
C TYR A 336 8.50 -9.38 -0.02
N PRO A 337 8.34 -10.68 -0.32
CA PRO A 337 8.66 -11.23 -1.63
C PRO A 337 7.62 -10.78 -2.67
N LEU A 338 8.00 -10.82 -3.96
CA LEU A 338 7.12 -10.47 -5.07
C LEU A 338 5.87 -11.36 -5.12
N SER A 339 6.00 -12.64 -4.77
CA SER A 339 4.92 -13.64 -4.71
C SER A 339 3.88 -13.37 -3.62
N SER A 340 4.14 -12.44 -2.71
CA SER A 340 3.25 -12.06 -1.61
C SER A 340 3.08 -10.55 -1.50
N THR A 341 3.34 -9.83 -2.60
CA THR A 341 3.06 -8.42 -2.77
C THR A 341 2.01 -8.27 -3.86
N VAL A 342 0.91 -7.58 -3.57
CA VAL A 342 -0.22 -7.44 -4.49
C VAL A 342 -0.53 -5.96 -4.65
N ALA A 343 -0.46 -5.45 -5.89
CA ALA A 343 -0.89 -4.10 -6.23
C ALA A 343 -2.33 -4.09 -6.76
N CYS A 344 -3.15 -3.11 -6.40
CA CYS A 344 -4.55 -3.00 -6.83
C CYS A 344 -4.83 -1.60 -7.40
N GLY A 345 -5.54 -1.53 -8.52
CA GLY A 345 -5.90 -0.26 -9.16
C GLY A 345 -7.06 -0.40 -10.16
N ASP A 346 -7.60 0.74 -10.57
CA ASP A 346 -8.76 0.85 -11.47
C ASP A 346 -8.52 1.77 -12.66
N SER A 347 -7.49 2.63 -12.66
CA SER A 347 -7.32 3.63 -13.72
C SER A 347 -5.91 3.74 -14.30
N GLY A 348 -5.76 4.57 -15.33
CA GLY A 348 -4.49 4.77 -16.02
C GLY A 348 -3.37 5.30 -15.13
N ASN A 349 -3.69 6.00 -14.02
CA ASN A 349 -2.67 6.47 -13.06
C ASN A 349 -2.02 5.31 -12.28
N ASP A 350 -2.61 4.12 -12.28
CA ASP A 350 -2.12 2.93 -11.59
C ASP A 350 -1.24 2.06 -12.48
N ILE A 351 -1.22 2.28 -13.80
CA ILE A 351 -0.47 1.47 -14.77
C ILE A 351 0.98 1.25 -14.33
N LEU A 352 1.67 2.31 -13.88
CA LEU A 352 3.05 2.18 -13.43
C LEU A 352 3.17 1.29 -12.19
N MET A 353 2.25 1.41 -11.22
CA MET A 353 2.23 0.55 -10.04
C MET A 353 1.95 -0.91 -10.41
N LEU A 354 1.00 -1.14 -11.32
CA LEU A 354 0.57 -2.46 -11.76
C LEU A 354 1.57 -3.13 -12.73
N SER A 355 2.44 -2.35 -13.38
CA SER A 355 3.51 -2.87 -14.25
C SER A 355 4.72 -3.41 -13.47
N GLY A 356 4.74 -3.25 -12.13
CA GLY A 356 5.75 -3.84 -11.26
C GLY A 356 5.81 -5.37 -11.36
N ARG A 357 6.91 -5.97 -10.89
CA ARG A 357 7.11 -7.43 -10.95
C ARG A 357 6.25 -8.22 -9.97
N ASN A 358 5.59 -7.54 -9.04
CA ASN A 358 4.66 -8.10 -8.08
C ASN A 358 3.34 -8.55 -8.76
N LEU A 359 2.52 -9.27 -8.00
CA LEU A 359 1.16 -9.61 -8.42
C LEU A 359 0.32 -8.34 -8.51
N ALA A 360 -0.68 -8.34 -9.39
CA ALA A 360 -1.51 -7.17 -9.62
C ALA A 360 -2.97 -7.56 -9.86
N ILE A 361 -3.88 -6.77 -9.29
CA ILE A 361 -5.33 -6.90 -9.42
C ILE A 361 -5.87 -5.63 -10.08
N VAL A 362 -6.52 -5.79 -11.22
CA VAL A 362 -7.33 -4.78 -11.88
C VAL A 362 -8.78 -5.05 -11.53
N VAL A 363 -9.42 -4.15 -10.78
CA VAL A 363 -10.79 -4.35 -10.30
C VAL A 363 -11.82 -4.29 -11.43
N GLY A 364 -13.00 -4.87 -11.24
CA GLY A 364 -14.02 -5.06 -12.29
C GLY A 364 -14.53 -3.77 -12.92
N ASN A 365 -14.53 -2.67 -12.18
CA ASN A 365 -14.91 -1.32 -12.62
C ASN A 365 -13.75 -0.53 -13.25
N ALA A 366 -12.63 -1.17 -13.58
CA ALA A 366 -11.48 -0.50 -14.16
C ALA A 366 -11.82 0.26 -15.46
N GLN A 367 -11.19 1.41 -15.62
CA GLN A 367 -11.37 2.29 -16.77
C GLN A 367 -10.85 1.65 -18.07
N PRO A 368 -11.43 2.00 -19.24
CA PRO A 368 -11.08 1.38 -20.51
C PRO A 368 -9.59 1.40 -20.85
N ASP A 369 -8.90 2.50 -20.56
CA ASP A 369 -7.46 2.64 -20.85
C ASP A 369 -6.60 1.65 -20.06
N LEU A 370 -6.95 1.39 -18.79
CA LEU A 370 -6.25 0.39 -17.97
C LEU A 370 -6.55 -1.04 -18.46
N VAL A 371 -7.78 -1.31 -18.87
CA VAL A 371 -8.17 -2.61 -19.44
C VAL A 371 -7.41 -2.88 -20.74
N GLN A 372 -7.31 -1.88 -21.63
CA GLN A 372 -6.54 -1.99 -22.86
C GLN A 372 -5.05 -2.22 -22.59
N TRP A 373 -4.47 -1.51 -21.61
CA TRP A 373 -3.10 -1.75 -21.18
C TRP A 373 -2.92 -3.18 -20.67
N LEU A 374 -3.84 -3.68 -19.83
CA LEU A 374 -3.79 -5.03 -19.28
C LEU A 374 -3.75 -6.10 -20.37
N GLU A 375 -4.59 -6.00 -21.39
CA GLU A 375 -4.67 -6.96 -22.51
C GLU A 375 -3.32 -7.13 -23.24
N GLN A 376 -2.47 -6.09 -23.22
CA GLN A 376 -1.15 -6.10 -23.84
C GLN A 376 -0.06 -6.74 -22.94
N HIS A 377 -0.35 -6.96 -21.65
CA HIS A 377 0.62 -7.40 -20.64
C HIS A 377 0.23 -8.72 -19.95
N VAL A 378 -0.80 -9.42 -20.43
CA VAL A 378 -1.27 -10.70 -19.86
C VAL A 378 -0.18 -11.78 -19.82
N SER A 379 0.80 -11.71 -20.72
CA SER A 379 1.91 -12.67 -20.81
C SER A 379 3.11 -12.35 -19.90
N ASP A 380 3.03 -11.31 -19.07
CA ASP A 380 4.10 -10.96 -18.15
C ASP A 380 4.40 -12.10 -17.16
N GLU A 381 5.69 -12.33 -16.90
CA GLU A 381 6.14 -13.40 -16.01
C GLU A 381 5.55 -13.23 -14.60
N SER A 382 4.94 -14.29 -14.10
CA SER A 382 4.35 -14.32 -12.76
C SER A 382 5.33 -14.83 -11.71
N PRO A 383 5.40 -14.17 -10.53
CA PRO A 383 6.14 -14.70 -9.39
C PRO A 383 5.43 -15.89 -8.72
N LEU A 384 4.22 -16.27 -9.16
CA LEU A 384 3.49 -17.45 -8.72
C LEU A 384 3.36 -18.49 -9.85
N PRO A 385 3.90 -19.70 -9.68
CA PRO A 385 3.80 -20.76 -10.68
C PRO A 385 2.34 -21.08 -11.05
N GLY A 386 2.04 -21.14 -12.34
CA GLY A 386 0.71 -21.51 -12.85
C GLY A 386 -0.39 -20.47 -12.66
N LYS A 387 -0.05 -19.25 -12.22
CA LYS A 387 -0.97 -18.11 -12.06
C LYS A 387 -0.56 -16.97 -12.97
N GLN A 388 -1.52 -16.20 -13.49
CA GLN A 388 -1.24 -14.94 -14.19
C GLN A 388 -0.78 -13.89 -13.18
N ARG A 389 0.22 -13.07 -13.51
CA ARG A 389 0.70 -11.98 -12.63
C ARG A 389 -0.37 -10.91 -12.44
N LEU A 390 -0.94 -10.50 -13.57
CA LEU A 390 -1.98 -9.49 -13.69
C LEU A 390 -3.32 -10.17 -13.82
N LEU A 391 -4.19 -9.97 -12.83
CA LEU A 391 -5.54 -10.49 -12.84
C LEU A 391 -6.54 -9.36 -13.05
N ARG A 392 -7.49 -9.56 -13.97
CA ARG A 392 -8.73 -8.76 -13.99
C ARG A 392 -9.80 -9.47 -13.18
N SER A 393 -10.23 -8.86 -12.08
CA SER A 393 -11.34 -9.37 -11.28
C SER A 393 -12.68 -9.07 -11.94
N LYS A 394 -13.70 -9.87 -11.61
CA LYS A 394 -15.10 -9.58 -11.97
C LYS A 394 -15.76 -8.64 -10.97
N GLY A 395 -15.41 -8.78 -9.69
CA GLY A 395 -15.87 -7.92 -8.62
C GLY A 395 -15.34 -6.51 -8.79
N ASN A 396 -16.20 -5.53 -8.51
CA ASN A 396 -15.81 -4.13 -8.51
C ASN A 396 -15.11 -3.78 -7.19
N GLU A 397 -14.21 -2.81 -7.26
CA GLU A 397 -13.57 -2.17 -6.11
C GLU A 397 -13.03 -3.21 -5.11
N ALA A 398 -13.30 -3.05 -3.82
CA ALA A 398 -12.76 -3.91 -2.76
C ALA A 398 -13.25 -5.37 -2.85
N TYR A 399 -14.40 -5.66 -3.49
CA TYR A 399 -14.77 -7.05 -3.80
C TYR A 399 -13.85 -7.66 -4.86
N GLY A 400 -13.43 -6.88 -5.85
CA GLY A 400 -12.44 -7.30 -6.84
C GLY A 400 -11.08 -7.61 -6.22
N ILE A 401 -10.68 -6.85 -5.19
CA ILE A 401 -9.47 -7.11 -4.41
C ILE A 401 -9.57 -8.47 -3.70
N LEU A 402 -10.69 -8.74 -3.01
CA LEU A 402 -10.91 -10.02 -2.32
C LEU A 402 -10.91 -11.20 -3.29
N GLU A 403 -11.58 -11.08 -4.44
CA GLU A 403 -11.57 -12.10 -5.50
C GLU A 403 -10.15 -12.40 -5.98
N GLY A 404 -9.33 -11.36 -6.21
CA GLY A 404 -7.97 -11.56 -6.69
C GLY A 404 -7.03 -12.14 -5.65
N LEU A 405 -7.18 -11.77 -4.37
CA LEU A 405 -6.44 -12.38 -3.28
C LEU A 405 -6.76 -13.88 -3.15
N GLU A 406 -8.02 -14.26 -3.34
CA GLU A 406 -8.45 -15.66 -3.36
C GLU A 406 -7.87 -16.40 -4.56
N TYR A 407 -7.88 -15.79 -5.74
CA TYR A 407 -7.21 -16.34 -6.92
C TYR A 407 -5.71 -16.60 -6.67
N PHE A 408 -5.02 -15.72 -5.97
CA PHE A 408 -3.60 -15.88 -5.64
C PHE A 408 -3.32 -16.83 -4.47
N GLY A 409 -4.34 -17.31 -3.77
CA GLY A 409 -4.18 -18.13 -2.56
C GLY A 409 -3.61 -17.34 -1.38
N LEU A 410 -3.96 -16.05 -1.29
CA LEU A 410 -3.56 -15.12 -0.23
C LEU A 410 -4.73 -14.73 0.71
N LYS A 411 -5.96 -15.12 0.34
CA LYS A 411 -7.19 -15.01 1.15
C LYS A 411 -7.66 -16.38 1.65
#